data_AF-A0A553NBV4-F1
#
_entry.id   AF-A0A553NBV4-F1
#
_cell.length_a   1.000
_cell.length_b   1.000
_cell.length_c   1.000
_cell.angle_alpha   90.00
_cell.angle_beta   90.00
_cell.angle_gamma   90.00
#
_symmetry.space_group_name_H-M   'P 1'
#
loop_
_entity.id
_entity.type
_entity.pdbx_description
1 polymer ?
#
loop_
_entity_poly.entity_id
_entity_poly.type
_entity_poly.pdbx_seq_one_letter_code
_entity_poly.pdbx_strand_id
1 'polypeptide(L)'
;MERFLRNLVLLSLARLLSAFVPTLNQCHQTCGRVQSPHGRPKRFALEDELDLYSYEEDQFPSEAIPRGAEYDPYYDLNGGLSEASNISDSDTRIVNGYDAADRPWLALLSISGASCGGALLNKRYILTAAHCFCRQSGGAICEEQMTDGLPTHQPTYDLTQTVVVFLGINGSPLRTKGRNRDQIYRVISAKIRAGWYFGKTFSPDLALAKLDRDVVFSASVFPICIPIANDFPDISNRDQKLQAFVAGWGAVYSQCDTNDQGPSPHTMCKFPFVYQGMVHHQCAQMPPPSHDNPVCQQFLRWHSRVGSRGRIQMGQEGTFSIFYWDDAAGRAERTTCYMPNDRTSRFGWCGTCYSGNLNPGQEGYCDKFLSGTELNTTTEFSRPQLDQNWGWCNQWCENARGQTNAQRLQETALDILTPEECQTFGASLEVNASSEICTGRKKNFDLVYQFRRVESGRGMKFKEEAKFQNKLGLADDDHDFYLGGTDSCQGDSGGPLIRWERVDGSNLRAYIIGTVSRGIGCGNFNQPGIFTRTTSHLDWLYENIKDGNC
;
A
#
# COMPACT_ATOMS: atom_id res chain seq x y z
N MET A 1 -21.02 57.93 9.60
CA MET A 1 -20.96 57.40 8.21
C MET A 1 -20.24 56.06 8.15
N GLU A 2 -19.03 55.92 8.70
CA GLU A 2 -18.23 54.67 8.66
C GLU A 2 -18.93 53.41 9.20
N ARG A 3 -19.66 53.49 10.31
CA ARG A 3 -20.45 52.33 10.83
C ARG A 3 -21.51 51.83 9.84
N PHE A 4 -22.06 52.72 9.01
CA PHE A 4 -23.04 52.35 7.99
C PHE A 4 -22.37 51.66 6.80
N LEU A 5 -21.21 52.17 6.38
CA LEU A 5 -20.38 51.54 5.34
C LEU A 5 -19.84 50.16 5.76
N ARG A 6 -19.37 50.00 7.02
CA ARG A 6 -18.98 48.68 7.56
C ARG A 6 -20.13 47.68 7.54
N ASN A 7 -21.34 48.10 7.91
CA ASN A 7 -22.52 47.22 7.87
C ASN A 7 -22.92 46.87 6.43
N LEU A 8 -22.81 47.78 5.45
CA LEU A 8 -23.05 47.45 4.03
C LEU A 8 -22.00 46.47 3.48
N VAL A 9 -20.72 46.61 3.84
CA VAL A 9 -19.67 45.66 3.43
C VAL A 9 -19.91 44.27 4.05
N LEU A 10 -20.27 44.20 5.34
CA LEU A 10 -20.64 42.95 6.01
C LEU A 10 -21.91 42.30 5.40
N LEU A 11 -22.92 43.10 5.04
CA LEU A 11 -24.13 42.60 4.37
C LEU A 11 -23.87 42.12 2.94
N SER A 12 -22.94 42.73 2.19
CA SER A 12 -22.49 42.23 0.89
C SER A 12 -21.69 40.92 1.01
N LEU A 13 -20.80 40.81 2.00
CA LEU A 13 -20.06 39.57 2.29
C LEU A 13 -21.00 38.43 2.72
N ALA A 14 -21.98 38.71 3.59
CA ALA A 14 -22.99 37.74 4.01
C ALA A 14 -23.90 37.31 2.85
N ARG A 15 -24.26 38.23 1.94
CA ARG A 15 -25.04 37.88 0.73
C ARG A 15 -24.25 37.05 -0.28
N LEU A 16 -22.95 37.35 -0.46
CA LEU A 16 -22.05 36.49 -1.24
C LEU A 16 -22.02 35.07 -0.65
N LEU A 17 -21.74 34.93 0.65
CA LEU A 17 -21.78 33.63 1.35
C LEU A 17 -23.12 32.89 1.19
N SER A 18 -24.25 33.60 1.26
CA SER A 18 -25.59 32.96 1.12
C SER A 18 -25.85 32.32 -0.25
N ALA A 19 -25.14 32.73 -1.31
CA ALA A 19 -25.24 32.14 -2.65
C ALA A 19 -24.26 30.96 -2.87
N PHE A 20 -23.21 30.83 -2.05
CA PHE A 20 -22.24 29.72 -2.14
C PHE A 20 -22.68 28.43 -1.42
N VAL A 21 -23.59 28.55 -0.45
CA VAL A 21 -24.06 27.43 0.39
C VAL A 21 -24.90 26.35 -0.35
N PRO A 22 -25.80 26.64 -1.31
CA PRO A 22 -26.77 25.65 -1.79
C PRO A 22 -26.15 24.43 -2.50
N THR A 23 -25.28 24.65 -3.48
CA THR A 23 -24.68 23.56 -4.28
C THR A 23 -23.69 22.73 -3.48
N LEU A 24 -22.92 23.36 -2.59
CA LEU A 24 -21.99 22.67 -1.70
C LEU A 24 -22.73 21.77 -0.68
N ASN A 25 -23.82 22.27 -0.08
CA ASN A 25 -24.68 21.47 0.78
C ASN A 25 -25.35 20.32 0.00
N GLN A 26 -25.78 20.55 -1.24
CA GLN A 26 -26.41 19.52 -2.08
C GLN A 26 -25.44 18.37 -2.39
N CYS A 27 -24.17 18.66 -2.68
CA CYS A 27 -23.13 17.65 -2.78
C CYS A 27 -22.91 16.93 -1.44
N HIS A 28 -22.74 17.67 -0.33
CA HIS A 28 -22.48 17.09 0.99
C HIS A 28 -23.63 16.19 1.50
N GLN A 29 -24.88 16.51 1.17
CA GLN A 29 -26.05 15.69 1.53
C GLN A 29 -26.14 14.38 0.76
N THR A 30 -25.55 14.29 -0.43
CA THR A 30 -25.72 13.16 -1.36
C THR A 30 -24.48 12.28 -1.48
N CYS A 31 -23.28 12.83 -1.30
CA CYS A 31 -21.99 12.17 -1.45
C CYS A 31 -21.74 10.96 -0.51
N GLY A 32 -20.76 10.14 -0.86
CA GLY A 32 -20.10 9.17 0.02
C GLY A 32 -20.98 8.00 0.49
N ARG A 33 -22.24 7.92 0.05
CA ARG A 33 -23.16 6.83 0.37
C ARG A 33 -22.80 5.58 -0.42
N VAL A 34 -22.62 4.45 0.26
CA VAL A 34 -22.58 3.12 -0.36
C VAL A 34 -23.86 2.39 -0.01
N GLN A 35 -24.59 1.90 -1.01
CA GLN A 35 -25.65 0.93 -0.78
C GLN A 35 -24.99 -0.36 -0.29
N SER A 36 -25.35 -0.81 0.90
CA SER A 36 -24.83 -2.06 1.47
C SER A 36 -25.01 -3.20 0.45
N PRO A 37 -23.93 -3.80 -0.08
CA PRO A 37 -24.05 -5.10 -0.71
C PRO A 37 -24.57 -6.07 0.36
N HIS A 38 -25.32 -7.10 -0.03
CA HIS A 38 -25.71 -8.15 0.91
C HIS A 38 -24.49 -8.98 1.32
N GLY A 39 -23.83 -8.48 2.36
CA GLY A 39 -22.60 -8.98 2.92
C GLY A 39 -22.30 -8.09 4.11
N ARG A 40 -22.66 -8.57 5.31
CA ARG A 40 -22.28 -7.88 6.56
C ARG A 40 -20.77 -7.63 6.48
N PRO A 41 -20.25 -6.43 6.76
CA PRO A 41 -18.83 -6.33 7.08
C PRO A 41 -18.57 -7.33 8.20
N LYS A 42 -17.64 -8.29 7.99
CA LYS A 42 -17.17 -9.14 9.08
C LYS A 42 -16.78 -8.20 10.21
N ARG A 43 -17.28 -8.46 11.43
CA ARG A 43 -17.07 -7.60 12.61
C ARG A 43 -15.58 -7.24 12.73
N PHE A 44 -15.20 -6.05 12.28
CA PHE A 44 -14.09 -5.33 12.86
C PHE A 44 -14.68 -4.60 14.06
N ALA A 45 -14.68 -5.30 15.18
CA ALA A 45 -15.02 -4.72 16.46
C ALA A 45 -13.90 -3.73 16.82
N LEU A 46 -14.28 -2.46 17.00
CA LEU A 46 -13.61 -1.64 17.99
C LEU A 46 -13.74 -2.38 19.34
N GLU A 47 -12.64 -2.42 20.08
CA GLU A 47 -12.43 -3.33 21.22
C GLU A 47 -13.51 -3.16 22.30
N ASP A 48 -14.09 -4.27 22.79
CA ASP A 48 -13.94 -4.70 24.19
C ASP A 48 -14.69 -6.02 24.53
N GLU A 49 -14.32 -6.56 25.69
CA GLU A 49 -14.85 -7.71 26.46
C GLU A 49 -14.43 -9.16 26.10
N LEU A 50 -13.85 -9.77 27.14
CA LEU A 50 -13.60 -11.19 27.35
C LEU A 50 -14.92 -11.98 27.41
N ASP A 51 -15.00 -13.17 26.79
CA ASP A 51 -14.84 -14.44 27.51
C ASP A 51 -15.19 -15.70 26.67
N LEU A 52 -14.39 -16.75 26.91
CA LEU A 52 -14.71 -18.19 26.99
C LEU A 52 -15.72 -18.91 26.03
N TYR A 53 -15.25 -20.10 25.61
CA TYR A 53 -15.94 -21.35 25.18
C TYR A 53 -16.05 -21.75 23.69
N SER A 54 -15.30 -22.83 23.40
CA SER A 54 -15.59 -24.00 22.54
C SER A 54 -16.03 -23.82 21.07
N TYR A 55 -15.23 -24.40 20.18
CA TYR A 55 -15.64 -24.90 18.86
C TYR A 55 -15.44 -26.42 18.81
N GLU A 56 -16.39 -27.15 18.23
CA GLU A 56 -16.22 -28.52 17.75
C GLU A 56 -15.99 -28.50 16.22
N GLU A 57 -15.12 -29.37 15.72
CA GLU A 57 -14.89 -29.61 14.29
C GLU A 57 -15.84 -30.69 13.76
N ASP A 58 -16.29 -30.55 12.50
CA ASP A 58 -16.75 -31.60 11.57
C ASP A 58 -17.34 -30.90 10.29
N GLN A 59 -17.28 -31.38 9.03
CA GLN A 59 -16.60 -32.52 8.39
C GLN A 59 -16.71 -32.41 6.82
N PHE A 60 -15.83 -33.08 6.07
CA PHE A 60 -15.98 -33.54 4.64
C PHE A 60 -15.93 -32.51 3.44
N PRO A 61 -15.82 -32.94 2.14
CA PRO A 61 -14.58 -33.46 1.54
C PRO A 61 -14.31 -32.97 0.07
N SER A 62 -13.35 -33.61 -0.61
CA SER A 62 -12.90 -33.40 -2.01
C SER A 62 -13.79 -33.99 -3.11
N GLU A 63 -13.82 -33.41 -4.33
CA GLU A 63 -13.46 -34.08 -5.62
C GLU A 63 -13.69 -33.29 -6.95
N ALA A 64 -12.89 -33.65 -7.98
CA ALA A 64 -13.13 -33.67 -9.45
C ALA A 64 -13.14 -32.39 -10.36
N ILE A 65 -12.66 -32.60 -11.61
CA ILE A 65 -12.54 -31.67 -12.77
C ILE A 65 -13.16 -32.36 -14.02
N PRO A 66 -13.79 -31.65 -14.98
CA PRO A 66 -13.26 -31.61 -16.38
C PRO A 66 -13.47 -30.22 -17.06
N ARG A 67 -12.60 -29.64 -17.92
CA ARG A 67 -12.00 -30.01 -19.24
C ARG A 67 -12.99 -30.09 -20.43
N GLY A 68 -12.85 -29.19 -21.41
CA GLY A 68 -13.40 -29.32 -22.79
C GLY A 68 -13.62 -28.01 -23.59
N ALA A 69 -12.85 -27.86 -24.70
CA ALA A 69 -13.19 -27.25 -26.02
C ALA A 69 -13.52 -25.73 -26.17
N GLU A 70 -13.24 -25.01 -27.28
CA GLU A 70 -12.45 -25.25 -28.53
C GLU A 70 -12.13 -23.91 -29.28
N TYR A 71 -11.03 -23.90 -30.07
CA TYR A 71 -10.70 -23.21 -31.36
C TYR A 71 -11.61 -22.05 -31.89
N ASP A 72 -11.16 -20.80 -32.15
CA ASP A 72 -10.43 -20.21 -33.35
C ASP A 72 -11.29 -20.14 -34.66
N PRO A 73 -11.01 -19.39 -35.77
CA PRO A 73 -10.16 -18.19 -36.03
C PRO A 73 -10.87 -17.00 -36.75
N TYR A 74 -10.23 -15.81 -36.77
CA TYR A 74 -10.12 -15.00 -38.02
C TYR A 74 -8.95 -13.99 -37.98
N TYR A 75 -7.87 -14.36 -38.68
CA TYR A 75 -6.81 -13.50 -39.25
C TYR A 75 -7.41 -12.45 -40.22
N ASP A 76 -6.77 -11.40 -40.75
CA ASP A 76 -5.46 -10.71 -40.61
C ASP A 76 -5.50 -9.59 -41.68
N LEU A 77 -4.83 -8.44 -41.46
CA LEU A 77 -4.45 -7.52 -42.55
C LEU A 77 -3.05 -6.95 -42.28
N ASN A 78 -2.08 -7.84 -42.51
CA ASN A 78 -0.64 -7.63 -42.52
C ASN A 78 -0.13 -6.45 -43.37
N GLY A 79 1.03 -5.94 -42.95
CA GLY A 79 1.90 -5.05 -43.72
C GLY A 79 3.24 -4.84 -43.01
N GLY A 80 4.22 -5.74 -43.25
CA GLY A 80 5.60 -5.62 -42.72
C GLY A 80 6.42 -4.50 -43.40
N LEU A 81 7.69 -4.24 -43.08
CA LEU A 81 8.72 -5.00 -42.36
C LEU A 81 9.74 -4.00 -41.75
N SER A 82 10.35 -4.29 -40.60
CA SER A 82 11.82 -4.20 -40.36
C SER A 82 12.19 -4.38 -38.88
N GLU A 83 13.39 -4.89 -38.61
CA GLU A 83 14.00 -4.95 -37.27
C GLU A 83 14.33 -3.55 -36.72
N ALA A 84 14.01 -3.28 -35.43
CA ALA A 84 14.89 -2.57 -34.47
C ALA A 84 14.18 -2.17 -33.15
N SER A 85 14.93 -2.34 -32.04
CA SER A 85 14.91 -1.55 -30.78
C SER A 85 13.63 -1.42 -29.92
N ASN A 86 13.76 -1.92 -28.68
CA ASN A 86 13.41 -1.28 -27.40
C ASN A 86 12.19 -0.33 -27.34
N ILE A 87 11.09 -0.81 -26.75
CA ILE A 87 10.13 0.03 -26.01
C ILE A 87 9.89 -0.60 -24.63
N SER A 88 9.82 0.27 -23.62
CA SER A 88 9.93 -0.03 -22.19
C SER A 88 8.63 -0.46 -21.52
N ASP A 89 8.74 -1.47 -20.65
CA ASP A 89 8.40 -1.40 -19.22
C ASP A 89 7.19 -0.52 -18.79
N SER A 90 6.07 -1.14 -18.39
CA SER A 90 5.04 -0.58 -17.47
C SER A 90 3.78 -1.48 -17.31
N ASP A 91 3.39 -1.77 -16.04
CA ASP A 91 2.01 -1.99 -15.52
C ASP A 91 2.03 -2.69 -14.12
N THR A 92 1.13 -2.44 -13.14
CA THR A 92 0.15 -3.44 -12.53
C THR A 92 -0.81 -2.95 -11.37
N ARG A 93 -1.40 -3.78 -10.41
CA ARG A 93 -2.60 -3.70 -9.40
C ARG A 93 -2.62 -3.34 -7.81
N ILE A 94 -3.67 -3.50 -6.97
CA ILE A 94 -3.64 -3.56 -5.43
C ILE A 94 -2.57 -4.38 -4.61
N VAL A 95 -1.62 -3.80 -3.83
CA VAL A 95 -0.67 -4.59 -2.96
C VAL A 95 -1.29 -5.19 -1.69
N ASN A 96 -1.25 -6.53 -1.59
CA ASN A 96 -1.76 -7.33 -0.44
C ASN A 96 -3.15 -6.87 0.07
N GLY A 97 -3.93 -6.21 -0.80
CA GLY A 97 -5.30 -5.79 -0.52
C GLY A 97 -6.30 -6.93 -0.68
N TYR A 98 -7.58 -6.60 -0.54
CA TYR A 98 -8.69 -7.51 -0.77
C TYR A 98 -9.57 -7.05 -1.92
N ASP A 99 -10.22 -8.02 -2.58
CA ASP A 99 -11.28 -7.81 -3.56
C ASP A 99 -12.40 -6.94 -2.94
N ALA A 100 -12.51 -5.70 -3.41
CA ALA A 100 -13.48 -4.74 -2.90
C ALA A 100 -14.80 -4.78 -3.70
N ALA A 101 -15.90 -4.51 -2.99
CA ALA A 101 -17.14 -4.08 -3.63
C ALA A 101 -16.93 -2.70 -4.31
N ASP A 102 -17.83 -2.35 -5.23
CA ASP A 102 -17.78 -1.09 -5.98
C ASP A 102 -17.53 0.14 -5.08
N ARG A 103 -16.70 1.07 -5.56
CA ARG A 103 -16.47 2.38 -4.95
C ARG A 103 -17.02 3.43 -5.92
N PRO A 104 -18.26 3.94 -5.74
CA PRO A 104 -18.95 4.72 -6.78
C PRO A 104 -18.26 6.01 -7.21
N TRP A 105 -17.36 6.54 -6.39
CA TRP A 105 -16.56 7.74 -6.68
C TRP A 105 -15.25 7.45 -7.37
N LEU A 106 -14.79 6.19 -7.40
CA LEU A 106 -13.45 5.87 -7.85
C LEU A 106 -13.36 5.98 -9.38
N ALA A 107 -12.37 6.73 -9.83
CA ALA A 107 -12.09 6.98 -11.23
C ALA A 107 -10.77 6.32 -11.63
N LEU A 108 -10.75 5.74 -12.82
CA LEU A 108 -9.52 5.37 -13.50
C LEU A 108 -9.26 6.37 -14.62
N LEU A 109 -8.09 6.98 -14.62
CA LEU A 109 -7.62 7.88 -15.67
C LEU A 109 -6.58 7.12 -16.52
N SER A 110 -6.79 7.09 -17.83
CA SER A 110 -5.76 6.74 -18.80
C SER A 110 -5.24 8.02 -19.42
N ILE A 111 -3.94 8.30 -19.24
CA ILE A 111 -3.25 9.51 -19.70
C ILE A 111 -2.03 9.06 -20.49
N SER A 112 -2.02 9.30 -21.81
CA SER A 112 -0.88 8.94 -22.68
C SER A 112 -0.44 7.47 -22.54
N GLY A 113 -1.41 6.56 -22.42
CA GLY A 113 -1.19 5.12 -22.21
C GLY A 113 -0.99 4.69 -20.75
N ALA A 114 -0.57 5.57 -19.86
CA ALA A 114 -0.39 5.26 -18.44
C ALA A 114 -1.70 5.31 -17.64
N SER A 115 -1.77 4.55 -16.55
CA SER A 115 -2.91 4.54 -15.62
C SER A 115 -2.66 5.42 -14.39
N CYS A 116 -3.70 6.10 -13.91
CA CYS A 116 -3.76 6.78 -12.61
C CYS A 116 -5.14 6.61 -11.97
N GLY A 117 -5.21 6.70 -10.64
CA GLY A 117 -6.44 6.81 -9.87
C GLY A 117 -7.00 8.24 -9.82
N GLY A 118 -8.24 8.35 -9.38
CA GLY A 118 -8.91 9.63 -9.12
C GLY A 118 -10.21 9.44 -8.32
N ALA A 119 -10.78 10.55 -7.86
CA ALA A 119 -12.05 10.57 -7.14
C ALA A 119 -13.02 11.61 -7.70
N LEU A 120 -14.23 11.15 -8.04
CA LEU A 120 -15.34 11.99 -8.47
C LEU A 120 -15.81 12.88 -7.30
N LEU A 121 -15.71 14.20 -7.45
CA LEU A 121 -16.11 15.18 -6.43
C LEU A 121 -17.56 15.67 -6.59
N ASN A 122 -18.03 15.77 -7.84
CA ASN A 122 -19.36 16.21 -8.23
C ASN A 122 -19.63 15.76 -9.69
N LYS A 123 -20.64 16.30 -10.39
CA LYS A 123 -20.94 15.91 -11.78
C LYS A 123 -19.85 16.22 -12.80
N ARG A 124 -18.80 17.01 -12.47
CA ARG A 124 -17.81 17.48 -13.47
C ARG A 124 -16.35 17.37 -13.10
N TYR A 125 -16.00 17.20 -11.84
CA TYR A 125 -14.61 17.25 -11.39
C TYR A 125 -14.14 15.93 -10.79
N ILE A 126 -12.98 15.50 -11.25
CA ILE A 126 -12.18 14.42 -10.65
C ILE A 126 -11.00 15.05 -9.92
N LEU A 127 -10.77 14.68 -8.66
CA LEU A 127 -9.52 14.94 -7.95
C LEU A 127 -8.52 13.83 -8.23
N THR A 128 -7.26 14.19 -8.48
CA THR A 128 -6.17 13.27 -8.80
C THR A 128 -4.82 13.96 -8.56
N ALA A 129 -3.70 13.30 -8.87
CA ALA A 129 -2.36 13.82 -8.64
C ALA A 129 -1.86 14.70 -9.81
N ALA A 130 -0.95 15.63 -9.53
CA ALA A 130 -0.35 16.48 -10.55
C ALA A 130 0.62 15.71 -11.46
N HIS A 131 1.40 14.78 -10.88
CA HIS A 131 2.32 13.93 -11.63
C HIS A 131 1.63 12.95 -12.61
N CYS A 132 0.30 12.81 -12.53
CA CYS A 132 -0.49 12.08 -13.53
C CYS A 132 -0.61 12.87 -14.84
N PHE A 133 -0.75 14.20 -14.78
CA PHE A 133 -0.90 15.08 -15.93
C PHE A 133 0.41 15.68 -16.43
N CYS A 134 1.38 15.86 -15.54
CA CYS A 134 2.66 16.49 -15.84
C CYS A 134 3.80 15.54 -15.47
N ARG A 135 4.56 15.08 -16.47
CA ARG A 135 5.68 14.14 -16.35
C ARG A 135 6.89 14.66 -17.14
N GLN A 136 8.08 14.28 -16.70
CA GLN A 136 9.33 14.62 -17.39
C GLN A 136 9.49 13.88 -18.74
N SER A 137 8.75 12.78 -18.96
CA SER A 137 8.78 11.98 -20.19
C SER A 137 7.44 11.23 -20.39
N GLY A 138 7.27 10.55 -21.52
CA GLY A 138 6.09 9.70 -21.79
C GLY A 138 4.85 10.42 -22.34
N GLY A 139 5.02 11.61 -22.93
CA GLY A 139 3.96 12.32 -23.67
C GLY A 139 3.04 13.23 -22.84
N ALA A 140 2.99 13.06 -21.52
CA ALA A 140 2.25 13.92 -20.60
C ALA A 140 3.08 15.16 -20.17
N ILE A 141 3.54 15.97 -21.13
CA ILE A 141 4.42 17.12 -20.88
C ILE A 141 3.60 18.37 -20.49
N CYS A 142 4.12 19.19 -19.59
CA CYS A 142 3.55 20.47 -19.19
C CYS A 142 4.53 21.62 -19.41
N GLU A 143 4.00 22.81 -19.70
CA GLU A 143 4.73 24.08 -19.68
C GLU A 143 4.70 24.63 -18.25
N GLU A 144 5.87 24.96 -17.70
CA GLU A 144 6.01 25.59 -16.39
C GLU A 144 6.05 27.12 -16.54
N GLN A 145 5.22 27.83 -15.78
CA GLN A 145 5.15 29.29 -15.74
C GLN A 145 5.09 29.77 -14.29
N MET A 146 5.75 30.89 -13.99
CA MET A 146 5.72 31.50 -12.65
C MET A 146 4.55 32.48 -12.50
N THR A 147 3.64 32.22 -11.56
CA THR A 147 2.52 33.12 -11.19
C THR A 147 2.57 33.38 -9.69
N ASP A 148 2.52 34.64 -9.27
CA ASP A 148 2.56 35.07 -7.85
C ASP A 148 3.72 34.46 -7.03
N GLY A 149 4.87 34.22 -7.68
CA GLY A 149 6.06 33.63 -7.06
C GLY A 149 6.02 32.10 -6.92
N LEU A 150 5.00 31.42 -7.44
CA LEU A 150 4.87 29.96 -7.46
C LEU A 150 4.90 29.41 -8.90
N PRO A 151 5.42 28.19 -9.11
CA PRO A 151 5.26 27.49 -10.38
C PRO A 151 3.80 27.12 -10.60
N THR A 152 3.39 27.18 -11.86
CA THR A 152 2.12 26.72 -12.38
C THR A 152 2.41 25.89 -13.62
N HIS A 153 1.66 24.80 -13.81
CA HIS A 153 1.91 23.83 -14.87
C HIS A 153 0.67 23.71 -15.75
N GLN A 154 0.85 23.81 -17.06
CA GLN A 154 -0.22 23.62 -18.04
C GLN A 154 0.13 22.48 -19.03
N PRO A 155 -0.71 21.44 -19.17
CA PRO A 155 -0.53 20.40 -20.19
C PRO A 155 -0.40 20.97 -21.60
N THR A 156 0.64 20.56 -22.34
CA THR A 156 0.90 21.02 -23.72
C THR A 156 0.25 20.14 -24.79
N TYR A 157 -0.51 19.12 -24.37
CA TYR A 157 -1.15 18.11 -25.21
C TYR A 157 -2.68 18.21 -25.16
N ASP A 158 -3.36 17.72 -26.19
CA ASP A 158 -4.83 17.73 -26.26
C ASP A 158 -5.42 16.75 -25.23
N LEU A 159 -5.90 17.31 -24.11
CA LEU A 159 -6.56 16.58 -23.02
C LEU A 159 -7.77 15.76 -23.50
N THR A 160 -8.51 16.25 -24.51
CA THR A 160 -9.73 15.59 -24.98
C THR A 160 -9.43 14.32 -25.75
N GLN A 161 -8.28 14.27 -26.44
CA GLN A 161 -7.81 13.10 -27.18
C GLN A 161 -6.98 12.16 -26.31
N THR A 162 -6.10 12.71 -25.46
CA THR A 162 -5.08 11.96 -24.71
C THR A 162 -5.59 11.41 -23.37
N VAL A 163 -6.59 12.05 -22.75
CA VAL A 163 -7.08 11.65 -21.42
C VAL A 163 -8.47 11.03 -21.50
N VAL A 164 -8.60 9.83 -20.95
CA VAL A 164 -9.86 9.09 -20.82
C VAL A 164 -10.11 8.77 -19.36
N VAL A 165 -11.30 9.12 -18.86
CA VAL A 165 -11.73 8.79 -17.49
C VAL A 165 -12.81 7.71 -17.56
N PHE A 166 -12.68 6.68 -16.73
CA PHE A 166 -13.66 5.62 -16.54
C PHE A 166 -14.25 5.70 -15.12
N LEU A 167 -15.58 5.66 -15.02
CA LEU A 167 -16.33 5.68 -13.75
C LEU A 167 -17.22 4.44 -13.62
N GLY A 168 -17.48 3.99 -12.39
CA GLY A 168 -18.36 2.85 -12.11
C GLY A 168 -17.88 1.53 -12.70
N ILE A 169 -16.56 1.34 -12.69
CA ILE A 169 -15.90 0.08 -13.02
C ILE A 169 -15.50 -0.63 -11.72
N ASN A 170 -15.46 -1.97 -11.75
CA ASN A 170 -14.89 -2.80 -10.69
C ASN A 170 -13.99 -3.89 -11.32
N GLY A 171 -14.51 -4.60 -12.33
CA GLY A 171 -13.74 -5.59 -13.10
C GLY A 171 -12.65 -4.98 -13.99
N SER A 172 -11.82 -5.88 -14.55
CA SER A 172 -10.56 -5.57 -15.26
C SER A 172 -10.66 -4.36 -16.20
N PRO A 173 -9.89 -3.28 -15.95
CA PRO A 173 -10.00 -2.04 -16.72
C PRO A 173 -9.47 -2.14 -18.15
N LEU A 174 -8.90 -3.28 -18.56
CA LEU A 174 -8.45 -3.55 -19.93
C LEU A 174 -9.55 -4.20 -20.81
N ARG A 175 -10.64 -4.73 -20.24
CA ARG A 175 -11.79 -5.23 -21.02
C ARG A 175 -12.73 -4.08 -21.39
N THR A 176 -12.52 -3.47 -22.56
CA THR A 176 -13.36 -2.37 -23.09
C THR A 176 -14.60 -2.86 -23.85
N LYS A 177 -14.58 -4.10 -24.36
CA LYS A 177 -15.68 -4.71 -25.11
C LYS A 177 -16.94 -4.83 -24.22
N GLY A 178 -18.01 -4.15 -24.60
CA GLY A 178 -19.30 -4.16 -23.89
C GLY A 178 -19.47 -3.11 -22.78
N ARG A 179 -18.51 -2.21 -22.55
CA ARG A 179 -18.70 -1.10 -21.59
C ARG A 179 -19.77 -0.12 -22.09
N ASN A 180 -20.60 0.39 -21.18
CA ASN A 180 -21.50 1.48 -21.51
C ASN A 180 -20.68 2.74 -21.84
N ARG A 181 -20.95 3.38 -22.98
CA ARG A 181 -20.31 4.64 -23.39
C ARG A 181 -20.55 5.76 -22.37
N ASP A 182 -21.67 5.71 -21.65
CA ASP A 182 -22.03 6.69 -20.62
C ASP A 182 -21.02 6.73 -19.46
N GLN A 183 -20.26 5.66 -19.24
CA GLN A 183 -19.23 5.56 -18.19
C GLN A 183 -17.83 6.05 -18.64
N ILE A 184 -17.68 6.53 -19.88
CA ILE A 184 -16.41 6.95 -20.48
C ILE A 184 -16.44 8.46 -20.73
N TYR A 185 -15.53 9.20 -20.11
CA TYR A 185 -15.47 10.66 -20.18
C TYR A 185 -14.12 11.11 -20.74
N ARG A 186 -14.09 12.30 -21.35
CA ARG A 186 -12.88 13.00 -21.77
C ARG A 186 -12.59 14.14 -20.80
N VAL A 187 -11.36 14.65 -20.77
CA VAL A 187 -11.00 15.83 -19.98
C VAL A 187 -10.87 17.03 -20.90
N ILE A 188 -11.55 18.14 -20.58
CA ILE A 188 -11.47 19.39 -21.35
C ILE A 188 -10.57 20.43 -20.70
N SER A 189 -10.21 20.24 -19.43
CA SER A 189 -9.32 21.11 -18.68
C SER A 189 -8.74 20.35 -17.49
N ALA A 190 -7.45 20.51 -17.25
CA ALA A 190 -6.78 20.01 -16.06
C ALA A 190 -6.11 21.19 -15.34
N LYS A 191 -6.43 21.39 -14.07
CA LYS A 191 -5.86 22.47 -13.25
C LYS A 191 -4.94 21.89 -12.19
N ILE A 192 -3.65 22.14 -12.35
CA ILE A 192 -2.59 21.73 -11.41
C ILE A 192 -2.53 22.73 -10.24
N ARG A 193 -2.27 22.25 -9.03
CA ARG A 193 -2.07 23.12 -7.86
C ARG A 193 -0.75 23.89 -7.98
N ALA A 194 -0.83 25.22 -7.90
CA ALA A 194 0.35 26.08 -7.90
C ALA A 194 1.28 25.76 -6.72
N GLY A 195 2.59 25.79 -6.95
CA GLY A 195 3.62 25.37 -6.00
C GLY A 195 4.13 23.94 -6.21
N TRP A 196 3.48 23.13 -7.06
CA TRP A 196 3.92 21.78 -7.37
C TRP A 196 5.19 21.74 -8.22
N TYR A 197 6.06 20.78 -7.97
CA TYR A 197 7.27 20.48 -8.75
C TYR A 197 7.45 18.97 -8.86
N PHE A 198 7.62 18.44 -10.08
CA PHE A 198 7.86 17.02 -10.29
C PHE A 198 9.09 16.52 -9.50
N GLY A 199 8.91 15.47 -8.71
CA GLY A 199 9.99 14.83 -7.95
C GLY A 199 10.53 15.62 -6.76
N LYS A 200 9.98 16.79 -6.41
CA LYS A 200 10.35 17.50 -5.18
C LYS A 200 9.45 17.12 -4.01
N THR A 201 10.10 16.92 -2.87
CA THR A 201 9.49 16.75 -1.56
C THR A 201 8.64 17.96 -1.19
N PHE A 202 7.58 17.73 -0.40
CA PHE A 202 6.65 18.76 0.11
C PHE A 202 5.85 19.59 -0.92
N SER A 203 5.95 19.31 -2.22
CA SER A 203 5.20 20.06 -3.23
C SER A 203 3.77 19.49 -3.39
N PRO A 204 2.72 20.33 -3.55
CA PRO A 204 1.32 19.89 -3.49
C PRO A 204 0.90 19.13 -4.76
N ASP A 205 1.05 17.82 -4.74
CA ASP A 205 0.82 16.91 -5.88
C ASP A 205 -0.68 16.66 -6.12
N LEU A 206 -1.35 17.71 -6.61
CA LEU A 206 -2.80 17.77 -6.71
C LEU A 206 -3.25 18.40 -8.03
N ALA A 207 -4.23 17.76 -8.69
CA ALA A 207 -4.83 18.21 -9.93
C ALA A 207 -6.35 18.00 -9.93
N LEU A 208 -7.08 18.95 -10.53
CA LEU A 208 -8.50 18.83 -10.84
C LEU A 208 -8.69 18.61 -12.34
N ALA A 209 -9.26 17.48 -12.72
CA ALA A 209 -9.64 17.19 -14.10
C ALA A 209 -11.12 17.45 -14.31
N LYS A 210 -11.44 18.37 -15.24
CA LYS A 210 -12.80 18.73 -15.64
C LYS A 210 -13.23 17.84 -16.81
N LEU A 211 -14.26 17.03 -16.59
CA LEU A 211 -14.84 16.13 -17.59
C LEU A 211 -15.46 16.90 -18.76
N ASP A 212 -15.76 16.24 -19.88
CA ASP A 212 -16.40 16.82 -21.08
C ASP A 212 -17.86 17.21 -20.85
N ARG A 213 -18.59 16.38 -20.11
CA ARG A 213 -20.03 16.46 -19.86
C ARG A 213 -20.36 16.07 -18.42
N ASP A 214 -21.58 16.37 -18.00
CA ASP A 214 -22.05 16.05 -16.66
C ASP A 214 -22.21 14.53 -16.48
N VAL A 215 -21.76 14.03 -15.33
CA VAL A 215 -21.90 12.63 -14.93
C VAL A 215 -23.34 12.34 -14.50
N VAL A 216 -23.92 11.28 -15.06
CA VAL A 216 -25.21 10.75 -14.61
C VAL A 216 -24.97 9.85 -13.40
N PHE A 217 -25.44 10.29 -12.23
CA PHE A 217 -25.30 9.53 -11.00
C PHE A 217 -26.15 8.26 -11.00
N SER A 218 -25.61 7.18 -10.43
CA SER A 218 -26.20 5.85 -10.35
C SER A 218 -25.68 5.09 -9.12
N ALA A 219 -26.16 3.87 -8.87
CA ALA A 219 -25.68 3.06 -7.75
C ALA A 219 -24.15 2.75 -7.81
N SER A 220 -23.59 2.68 -9.03
CA SER A 220 -22.15 2.45 -9.27
C SER A 220 -21.38 3.73 -9.60
N VAL A 221 -22.02 4.90 -9.70
CA VAL A 221 -21.36 6.18 -9.99
C VAL A 221 -21.94 7.30 -9.12
N PHE A 222 -21.22 7.70 -8.07
CA PHE A 222 -21.65 8.77 -7.15
C PHE A 222 -20.43 9.43 -6.47
N PRO A 223 -20.38 10.77 -6.31
CA PRO A 223 -19.23 11.45 -5.72
C PRO A 223 -18.89 11.08 -4.27
N ILE A 224 -17.61 11.23 -3.92
CA ILE A 224 -17.09 11.15 -2.55
C ILE A 224 -17.34 12.47 -1.80
N CYS A 225 -17.40 12.44 -0.47
CA CYS A 225 -17.51 13.66 0.31
C CYS A 225 -16.15 14.36 0.46
N ILE A 226 -16.14 15.68 0.32
CA ILE A 226 -15.00 16.53 0.69
C ILE A 226 -15.20 16.97 2.16
N PRO A 227 -14.15 16.96 3.02
CA PRO A 227 -14.20 17.55 4.35
C PRO A 227 -14.67 19.00 4.32
N ILE A 228 -15.62 19.39 5.18
CA ILE A 228 -16.23 20.74 5.17
C ILE A 228 -15.25 21.81 5.67
N ALA A 229 -14.36 21.44 6.59
CA ALA A 229 -13.48 22.35 7.31
C ALA A 229 -12.13 21.69 7.63
N ASN A 230 -11.13 22.54 7.92
CA ASN A 230 -9.74 22.13 8.14
C ASN A 230 -9.52 21.39 9.47
N ASP A 231 -10.51 21.36 10.36
CA ASP A 231 -10.53 20.65 11.65
C ASP A 231 -11.15 19.24 11.56
N PHE A 232 -11.49 18.78 10.35
CA PHE A 232 -11.94 17.41 10.11
C PHE A 232 -10.87 16.40 10.56
N PRO A 233 -11.23 15.30 11.27
CA PRO A 233 -10.26 14.42 11.89
C PRO A 233 -9.46 13.60 10.86
N ASP A 234 -8.28 14.09 10.50
CA ASP A 234 -7.32 13.43 9.62
C ASP A 234 -5.88 13.38 10.20
N ILE A 235 -5.71 13.78 11.48
CA ILE A 235 -4.45 13.71 12.24
C ILE A 235 -4.60 12.69 13.36
N SER A 236 -3.82 11.61 13.29
CA SER A 236 -3.75 10.60 14.35
C SER A 236 -2.95 11.13 15.54
N ASN A 237 -3.34 10.75 16.76
CA ASN A 237 -2.64 11.13 17.99
C ASN A 237 -2.70 9.97 19.02
N ARG A 238 -2.13 10.17 20.22
CA ARG A 238 -2.04 9.11 21.25
C ARG A 238 -3.41 8.65 21.75
N ASP A 239 -4.38 9.56 21.85
CA ASP A 239 -5.72 9.30 22.37
C ASP A 239 -6.72 8.90 21.26
N GLN A 240 -6.40 9.22 20.00
CA GLN A 240 -7.23 8.98 18.84
C GLN A 240 -6.41 8.36 17.69
N LYS A 241 -6.33 7.02 17.68
CA LYS A 241 -5.77 6.26 16.56
C LYS A 241 -6.76 6.26 15.40
N LEU A 242 -6.28 6.57 14.20
CA LEU A 242 -7.12 6.74 13.01
C LEU A 242 -6.73 5.77 11.89
N GLN A 243 -7.74 5.23 11.21
CA GLN A 243 -7.60 4.32 10.08
C GLN A 243 -8.18 4.96 8.81
N ALA A 244 -7.52 4.71 7.69
CA ALA A 244 -7.93 5.11 6.36
C ALA A 244 -7.89 3.92 5.40
N PHE A 245 -8.53 4.08 4.25
CA PHE A 245 -8.67 3.05 3.23
C PHE A 245 -8.20 3.60 1.90
N VAL A 246 -7.32 2.88 1.20
CA VAL A 246 -6.95 3.21 -0.18
C VAL A 246 -7.45 2.10 -1.08
N ALA A 247 -8.11 2.50 -2.17
CA ALA A 247 -8.73 1.59 -3.12
C ALA A 247 -8.32 1.98 -4.54
N GLY A 248 -8.02 0.98 -5.37
CA GLY A 248 -7.46 1.28 -6.68
C GLY A 248 -7.06 0.09 -7.54
N TRP A 249 -6.25 0.44 -8.53
CA TRP A 249 -5.88 -0.34 -9.68
C TRP A 249 -4.38 -0.08 -10.07
N GLY A 250 -3.43 -0.05 -9.10
CA GLY A 250 -1.96 0.13 -9.29
C GLY A 250 -0.96 -0.71 -8.41
N ALA A 251 -0.02 -1.48 -9.03
CA ALA A 251 0.97 -2.59 -8.74
C ALA A 251 0.82 -3.71 -7.65
N VAL A 252 0.18 -4.91 -7.88
CA VAL A 252 -0.33 -5.81 -6.76
C VAL A 252 0.77 -6.43 -5.90
N TYR A 253 1.94 -6.28 -6.47
CA TYR A 253 3.19 -6.87 -6.17
C TYR A 253 4.13 -5.96 -6.96
N SER A 254 4.92 -5.20 -6.23
CA SER A 254 5.98 -4.38 -6.81
C SER A 254 7.19 -5.24 -7.17
N GLN A 255 7.55 -6.15 -6.25
CA GLN A 255 8.81 -6.88 -6.20
C GLN A 255 8.67 -8.12 -5.32
N CYS A 256 9.55 -9.12 -5.47
CA CYS A 256 9.55 -10.28 -4.57
C CYS A 256 10.00 -9.82 -3.19
N ASP A 257 9.11 -9.95 -2.21
CA ASP A 257 9.33 -9.59 -0.82
C ASP A 257 9.08 -10.77 0.11
N THR A 258 9.52 -10.61 1.35
CA THR A 258 9.20 -11.52 2.44
C THR A 258 7.85 -11.16 3.05
N ASN A 259 7.12 -12.16 3.51
CA ASN A 259 5.89 -11.93 4.29
C ASN A 259 6.22 -11.64 5.77
N ASP A 260 5.21 -11.78 6.64
CA ASP A 260 5.34 -11.57 8.09
C ASP A 260 6.34 -12.53 8.77
N GLN A 261 6.67 -13.67 8.17
CA GLN A 261 7.48 -14.73 8.80
C GLN A 261 9.00 -14.56 8.59
N GLY A 262 9.74 -14.76 9.68
CA GLY A 262 11.19 -14.90 9.66
C GLY A 262 11.94 -13.65 10.14
N PRO A 263 13.27 -13.61 9.97
CA PRO A 263 14.10 -12.55 10.54
C PRO A 263 13.99 -11.18 9.85
N SER A 264 13.56 -11.13 8.59
CA SER A 264 13.47 -9.89 7.83
C SER A 264 12.13 -9.83 7.10
N PRO A 265 11.02 -9.50 7.79
CA PRO A 265 9.68 -9.41 7.19
C PRO A 265 9.52 -8.15 6.32
N HIS A 266 8.61 -8.17 5.34
CA HIS A 266 8.33 -7.08 4.39
C HIS A 266 9.58 -6.47 3.74
N THR A 267 10.62 -7.29 3.59
CA THR A 267 11.92 -6.91 3.07
C THR A 267 12.08 -7.55 1.71
N MET A 268 12.51 -6.76 0.72
CA MET A 268 12.69 -7.25 -0.64
C MET A 268 13.71 -8.41 -0.68
N CYS A 269 13.36 -9.47 -1.39
CA CYS A 269 14.23 -10.60 -1.71
C CYS A 269 15.30 -10.16 -2.72
N LYS A 270 16.55 -10.55 -2.48
CA LYS A 270 17.67 -10.35 -3.39
C LYS A 270 17.91 -11.62 -4.19
N PHE A 271 17.78 -11.56 -5.50
CA PHE A 271 18.19 -12.64 -6.39
C PHE A 271 19.34 -12.20 -7.30
N PRO A 272 20.34 -13.06 -7.52
CA PRO A 272 20.62 -14.30 -6.79
C PRO A 272 21.04 -14.09 -5.31
N PHE A 273 20.75 -15.07 -4.46
CA PHE A 273 21.34 -15.21 -3.11
C PHE A 273 22.18 -16.48 -3.01
N VAL A 274 23.11 -16.54 -2.06
CA VAL A 274 24.01 -17.68 -1.84
C VAL A 274 23.78 -18.28 -0.46
N TYR A 275 23.39 -19.56 -0.43
CA TYR A 275 23.24 -20.33 0.81
C TYR A 275 24.01 -21.66 0.71
N GLN A 276 24.83 -21.98 1.71
CA GLN A 276 25.70 -23.18 1.72
C GLN A 276 26.55 -23.40 0.44
N GLY A 277 26.95 -22.31 -0.22
CA GLY A 277 27.69 -22.36 -1.48
C GLY A 277 26.84 -22.65 -2.73
N MET A 278 25.54 -22.88 -2.57
CA MET A 278 24.57 -22.96 -3.68
C MET A 278 24.04 -21.57 -4.01
N VAL A 279 23.88 -21.29 -5.31
CA VAL A 279 23.30 -20.03 -5.81
C VAL A 279 21.83 -20.24 -6.12
N HIS A 280 20.96 -19.40 -5.55
CA HIS A 280 19.52 -19.45 -5.70
C HIS A 280 19.03 -18.20 -6.43
N HIS A 281 18.40 -18.40 -7.60
CA HIS A 281 17.89 -17.32 -8.47
C HIS A 281 16.39 -17.04 -8.28
N GLN A 282 15.75 -17.76 -7.38
CA GLN A 282 14.33 -17.68 -7.03
C GLN A 282 14.15 -18.20 -5.60
N CYS A 283 12.95 -18.08 -5.04
CA CYS A 283 12.66 -18.62 -3.73
C CYS A 283 12.93 -20.13 -3.65
N ALA A 284 13.60 -20.55 -2.59
CA ALA A 284 14.09 -21.90 -2.40
C ALA A 284 13.20 -22.67 -1.43
N GLN A 285 12.71 -23.83 -1.87
CA GLN A 285 12.07 -24.82 -0.99
C GLN A 285 13.14 -25.59 -0.20
N MET A 286 13.61 -24.96 0.86
CA MET A 286 14.70 -25.43 1.73
C MET A 286 14.34 -25.22 3.21
N PRO A 287 15.04 -25.86 4.15
CA PRO A 287 14.97 -25.49 5.55
C PRO A 287 15.51 -24.08 5.82
N PRO A 288 15.09 -23.40 6.91
CA PRO A 288 15.73 -22.17 7.38
C PRO A 288 17.21 -22.38 7.73
N PRO A 289 18.09 -21.37 7.69
CA PRO A 289 19.43 -21.42 8.29
C PRO A 289 19.47 -21.92 9.75
N SER A 290 18.42 -21.68 10.56
CA SER A 290 18.29 -22.28 11.90
C SER A 290 18.23 -23.82 11.89
N HIS A 291 17.88 -24.45 10.77
CA HIS A 291 17.89 -25.91 10.63
C HIS A 291 19.28 -26.51 10.80
N ASP A 292 20.30 -25.84 10.26
CA ASP A 292 21.68 -26.33 10.29
C ASP A 292 22.45 -25.92 11.55
N ASN A 293 21.83 -25.11 12.41
CA ASN A 293 22.36 -24.77 13.72
C ASN A 293 22.20 -25.95 14.72
N PRO A 294 23.29 -26.53 15.25
CA PRO A 294 23.21 -27.69 16.14
C PRO A 294 22.48 -27.43 17.47
N VAL A 295 22.43 -26.19 17.95
CA VAL A 295 21.69 -25.79 19.16
C VAL A 295 20.20 -25.73 18.87
N CYS A 296 19.81 -25.10 17.75
CA CYS A 296 18.41 -25.07 17.31
C CYS A 296 17.87 -26.49 17.06
N GLN A 297 18.63 -27.36 16.37
CA GLN A 297 18.23 -28.76 16.20
C GLN A 297 18.00 -29.48 17.54
N GLN A 298 18.88 -29.26 18.53
CA GLN A 298 18.75 -29.89 19.83
C GLN A 298 17.57 -29.35 20.64
N PHE A 299 17.30 -28.05 20.54
CA PHE A 299 16.10 -27.43 21.11
C PHE A 299 14.82 -27.98 20.49
N LEU A 300 14.73 -28.08 19.17
CA LEU A 300 13.56 -28.66 18.48
C LEU A 300 13.34 -30.13 18.86
N ARG A 301 14.41 -30.93 18.98
CA ARG A 301 14.37 -32.32 19.48
C ARG A 301 14.00 -32.41 20.96
N TRP A 302 14.32 -31.42 21.78
CA TRP A 302 13.90 -31.33 23.18
C TRP A 302 12.43 -30.93 23.28
N HIS A 303 12.03 -29.83 22.63
CA HIS A 303 10.69 -29.26 22.66
C HIS A 303 9.61 -30.26 22.21
N SER A 304 9.90 -31.01 21.13
CA SER A 304 9.01 -32.07 20.63
C SER A 304 8.77 -33.22 21.64
N ARG A 305 9.67 -33.43 22.62
CA ARG A 305 9.57 -34.48 23.65
C ARG A 305 8.86 -34.06 24.93
N VAL A 306 8.76 -32.75 25.24
CA VAL A 306 8.26 -32.28 26.56
C VAL A 306 6.73 -32.39 26.70
N GLY A 307 6.01 -32.66 25.60
CA GLY A 307 4.57 -32.90 25.61
C GLY A 307 3.72 -31.67 25.99
N SER A 308 2.41 -31.84 26.11
CA SER A 308 1.43 -30.75 26.26
C SER A 308 1.61 -29.89 27.53
N ARG A 309 2.37 -30.35 28.52
CA ARG A 309 2.67 -29.62 29.78
C ARG A 309 3.87 -28.68 29.68
N GLY A 310 4.67 -28.79 28.62
CA GLY A 310 5.82 -27.92 28.35
C GLY A 310 5.82 -27.33 26.94
N ARG A 311 4.75 -27.54 26.16
CA ARG A 311 4.55 -26.87 24.87
C ARG A 311 4.28 -25.39 25.13
N ILE A 312 5.12 -24.53 24.55
CA ILE A 312 4.68 -23.21 24.12
C ILE A 312 3.45 -23.43 23.22
N GLN A 313 2.38 -22.65 23.37
CA GLN A 313 1.21 -22.76 22.50
C GLN A 313 1.66 -22.46 21.06
N MET A 314 1.79 -23.52 20.24
CA MET A 314 2.16 -23.40 18.84
C MET A 314 0.96 -22.89 18.04
N GLY A 315 0.83 -21.57 18.01
CA GLY A 315 -0.19 -20.85 17.23
C GLY A 315 0.24 -19.45 16.77
N GLN A 316 1.47 -19.02 17.10
CA GLN A 316 2.07 -17.74 16.68
C GLN A 316 3.55 -17.95 16.34
N GLU A 317 3.86 -18.02 15.05
CA GLU A 317 5.04 -17.49 14.33
C GLU A 317 6.46 -17.73 14.92
N GLY A 318 6.61 -18.75 15.78
CA GLY A 318 7.71 -19.71 15.76
C GLY A 318 9.14 -19.23 16.01
N THR A 319 9.36 -18.07 16.63
CA THR A 319 10.70 -17.49 16.85
C THR A 319 11.16 -17.58 18.30
N PHE A 320 12.35 -18.15 18.53
CA PHE A 320 12.91 -18.37 19.88
C PHE A 320 14.38 -17.96 19.98
N SER A 321 14.79 -17.32 21.08
CA SER A 321 16.20 -17.04 21.39
C SER A 321 16.73 -18.03 22.41
N ILE A 322 17.87 -18.64 22.10
CA ILE A 322 18.53 -19.63 22.95
C ILE A 322 19.87 -19.08 23.44
N PHE A 323 19.99 -18.97 24.76
CA PHE A 323 21.25 -18.72 25.44
C PHE A 323 21.89 -20.04 25.87
N TYR A 324 23.12 -20.26 25.44
CA TYR A 324 23.88 -21.46 25.76
C TYR A 324 25.33 -21.11 26.05
N TRP A 325 26.00 -21.92 26.85
CA TRP A 325 27.46 -21.84 26.98
C TRP A 325 28.08 -22.55 25.78
N ASP A 326 28.87 -21.84 25.00
CA ASP A 326 29.62 -22.41 23.89
C ASP A 326 31.00 -22.83 24.41
N ASP A 327 31.19 -24.15 24.48
CA ASP A 327 32.39 -24.77 25.02
C ASP A 327 33.62 -24.56 24.11
N ALA A 328 33.42 -24.21 22.82
CA ALA A 328 34.49 -23.89 21.88
C ALA A 328 34.85 -22.40 21.86
N ALA A 329 33.85 -21.51 22.01
CA ALA A 329 34.08 -20.07 22.15
C ALA A 329 34.47 -19.65 23.58
N GLY A 330 34.31 -20.54 24.57
CA GLY A 330 34.67 -20.30 25.98
C GLY A 330 33.80 -19.25 26.68
N ARG A 331 32.59 -19.00 26.16
CA ARG A 331 31.69 -17.94 26.65
C ARG A 331 30.21 -18.31 26.47
N ALA A 332 29.32 -17.54 27.09
CA ALA A 332 27.90 -17.60 26.80
C ALA A 332 27.61 -16.94 25.43
N GLU A 333 26.87 -17.64 24.59
CA GLU A 333 26.41 -17.20 23.27
C GLU A 333 24.88 -17.15 23.23
N ARG A 334 24.35 -16.38 22.27
CA ARG A 334 22.93 -16.29 21.94
C ARG A 334 22.73 -16.69 20.48
N THR A 335 21.71 -17.49 20.19
CA THR A 335 21.29 -17.78 18.81
C THR A 335 19.77 -17.71 18.69
N THR A 336 19.27 -17.23 17.55
CA THR A 336 17.84 -17.18 17.25
C THR A 336 17.46 -18.36 16.35
N CYS A 337 16.41 -19.06 16.73
CA CYS A 337 15.92 -20.26 16.06
C CYS A 337 14.51 -20.04 15.56
N TYR A 338 14.33 -20.20 14.25
CA TYR A 338 13.02 -20.22 13.59
C TYR A 338 12.53 -21.66 13.48
N MET A 339 11.22 -21.85 13.70
CA MET A 339 10.57 -23.13 13.45
C MET A 339 10.75 -23.55 11.98
N PRO A 340 11.18 -24.80 11.69
CA PRO A 340 11.07 -25.34 10.35
C PRO A 340 9.58 -25.44 10.01
N ASN A 341 9.15 -24.66 9.02
CA ASN A 341 7.74 -24.47 8.72
C ASN A 341 7.07 -25.78 8.29
N ASP A 342 5.75 -25.86 8.49
CA ASP A 342 4.98 -26.97 7.89
C ASP A 342 5.04 -26.86 6.36
N ARG A 343 4.94 -28.00 5.67
CA ARG A 343 5.14 -28.14 4.21
C ARG A 343 4.00 -27.55 3.37
N THR A 344 3.21 -26.66 3.97
CA THR A 344 1.95 -26.11 3.45
C THR A 344 2.15 -24.82 2.65
N SER A 345 3.21 -24.06 2.93
CA SER A 345 3.54 -22.84 2.18
C SER A 345 4.38 -23.18 0.93
N ARG A 346 3.80 -22.94 -0.25
CA ARG A 346 4.39 -23.28 -1.56
C ARG A 346 5.62 -22.45 -1.92
N PHE A 347 5.78 -21.30 -1.26
CA PHE A 347 6.58 -20.19 -1.77
C PHE A 347 8.07 -20.20 -1.36
N GLY A 348 8.47 -20.94 -0.32
CA GLY A 348 9.88 -21.10 0.08
C GLY A 348 10.52 -19.86 0.74
N TRP A 349 11.85 -19.84 0.81
CA TRP A 349 12.66 -18.77 1.42
C TRP A 349 13.48 -17.98 0.38
N CYS A 350 13.80 -16.73 0.71
CA CYS A 350 14.82 -15.95 -0.01
C CYS A 350 15.86 -15.36 0.96
N GLY A 351 17.06 -15.07 0.45
CA GLY A 351 17.89 -14.02 1.03
C GLY A 351 17.32 -12.65 0.69
N THR A 352 17.41 -11.70 1.61
CA THR A 352 16.89 -10.34 1.42
C THR A 352 17.99 -9.36 1.08
N CYS A 353 17.58 -8.19 0.57
CA CYS A 353 18.41 -6.99 0.55
C CYS A 353 18.89 -6.67 1.97
N TYR A 354 20.10 -6.16 2.09
CA TYR A 354 20.65 -5.72 3.38
C TYR A 354 20.12 -4.31 3.69
N SER A 355 19.97 -4.00 4.98
CA SER A 355 19.53 -2.67 5.41
C SER A 355 20.65 -1.62 5.31
N GLY A 356 20.27 -0.36 5.10
CA GLY A 356 21.18 0.79 5.03
C GLY A 356 21.42 1.34 3.63
N ASN A 357 22.32 2.33 3.53
CA ASN A 357 22.65 3.02 2.29
C ASN A 357 23.77 2.29 1.52
N LEU A 358 23.43 1.16 0.93
CA LEU A 358 24.30 0.45 0.00
C LEU A 358 24.27 1.09 -1.40
N ASN A 359 25.38 0.92 -2.13
CA ASN A 359 25.59 1.38 -3.50
C ASN A 359 25.65 0.17 -4.46
N PRO A 360 25.40 0.38 -5.77
CA PRO A 360 25.64 -0.63 -6.79
C PRO A 360 27.03 -1.26 -6.68
N GLY A 361 27.08 -2.58 -6.84
CA GLY A 361 28.26 -3.44 -6.70
C GLY A 361 28.48 -4.02 -5.30
N GLN A 362 27.78 -3.56 -4.25
CA GLN A 362 27.97 -4.04 -2.87
C GLN A 362 27.13 -5.28 -2.53
N GLU A 363 27.65 -6.18 -1.69
CA GLU A 363 26.93 -7.38 -1.24
C GLU A 363 25.58 -7.02 -0.58
N GLY A 364 24.51 -7.71 -0.99
CA GLY A 364 23.15 -7.43 -0.52
C GLY A 364 22.52 -6.12 -1.02
N TYR A 365 23.17 -5.39 -1.94
CA TYR A 365 22.56 -4.24 -2.60
C TYR A 365 21.33 -4.65 -3.42
N CYS A 366 20.36 -3.76 -3.44
CA CYS A 366 19.23 -3.83 -4.34
C CYS A 366 18.85 -2.43 -4.80
N ASP A 367 18.76 -2.24 -6.11
CA ASP A 367 18.13 -1.09 -6.72
C ASP A 367 16.66 -1.02 -6.31
N LYS A 368 16.24 0.18 -5.89
CA LYS A 368 14.93 0.47 -5.30
C LYS A 368 13.78 0.49 -6.33
N PHE A 369 14.11 0.37 -7.62
CA PHE A 369 13.19 0.39 -8.75
C PHE A 369 13.21 -0.94 -9.53
N LEU A 370 14.35 -1.65 -9.56
CA LEU A 370 14.53 -2.92 -10.26
C LEU A 370 14.25 -4.18 -9.42
N SER A 371 13.49 -4.06 -8.32
CA SER A 371 12.96 -5.21 -7.56
C SER A 371 14.01 -6.19 -7.03
N GLY A 372 15.25 -5.75 -6.82
CA GLY A 372 16.38 -6.62 -6.44
C GLY A 372 16.80 -7.63 -7.52
N THR A 373 16.35 -7.48 -8.76
CA THR A 373 16.54 -8.44 -9.89
C THR A 373 17.70 -8.10 -10.84
N GLU A 374 18.75 -7.47 -10.31
CA GLU A 374 19.97 -7.12 -11.07
C GLU A 374 20.61 -8.35 -11.74
N LEU A 375 20.50 -8.41 -13.07
CA LEU A 375 21.17 -9.41 -13.90
C LEU A 375 22.61 -8.96 -14.20
N ASN A 376 23.57 -9.62 -13.56
CA ASN A 376 25.03 -9.55 -13.75
C ASN A 376 25.84 -8.53 -12.92
N THR A 377 25.83 -8.66 -11.59
CA THR A 377 27.11 -8.64 -10.87
C THR A 377 27.27 -9.91 -10.05
N THR A 378 28.51 -10.40 -9.94
CA THR A 378 28.86 -11.50 -9.03
C THR A 378 29.26 -11.01 -7.63
N THR A 379 28.87 -9.77 -7.29
CA THR A 379 29.25 -9.10 -6.04
C THR A 379 28.05 -8.68 -5.20
N GLU A 380 26.87 -8.44 -5.81
CA GLU A 380 25.67 -7.97 -5.09
C GLU A 380 24.84 -9.07 -4.43
N PHE A 381 25.23 -10.36 -4.53
CA PHE A 381 24.51 -11.48 -3.90
C PHE A 381 24.12 -11.20 -2.44
N SER A 382 22.96 -11.67 -1.98
CA SER A 382 22.68 -11.75 -0.54
C SER A 382 23.23 -13.05 0.06
N ARG A 383 23.76 -12.98 1.29
CA ARG A 383 24.25 -14.14 2.07
C ARG A 383 23.52 -14.23 3.42
N PRO A 384 22.37 -14.92 3.47
CA PRO A 384 21.63 -15.20 4.69
C PRO A 384 22.52 -15.67 5.86
N GLN A 385 22.38 -15.01 7.00
CA GLN A 385 22.94 -15.48 8.27
C GLN A 385 21.90 -16.34 9.01
N LEU A 386 22.19 -16.76 10.24
CA LEU A 386 21.25 -17.57 11.04
C LEU A 386 19.94 -16.85 11.34
N ASP A 387 19.98 -15.52 11.46
CA ASP A 387 18.87 -14.68 11.93
C ASP A 387 18.87 -13.26 11.31
N GLN A 388 19.56 -13.07 10.17
CA GLN A 388 19.60 -11.80 9.45
C GLN A 388 19.72 -12.00 7.93
N ASN A 389 19.11 -11.10 7.16
CA ASN A 389 19.17 -11.04 5.70
C ASN A 389 18.45 -12.19 4.98
N TRP A 390 17.37 -12.71 5.56
CA TRP A 390 16.49 -13.70 4.93
C TRP A 390 15.08 -13.66 5.53
N GLY A 391 14.12 -14.20 4.80
CA GLY A 391 12.75 -14.34 5.27
C GLY A 391 11.93 -15.22 4.35
N TRP A 392 10.69 -15.50 4.77
CA TRP A 392 9.81 -16.38 4.02
C TRP A 392 9.20 -15.63 2.84
N CYS A 393 9.31 -16.17 1.63
CA CYS A 393 8.80 -15.51 0.43
C CYS A 393 7.28 -15.31 0.46
N ASN A 394 6.85 -14.12 0.09
CA ASN A 394 5.44 -13.82 -0.15
C ASN A 394 4.90 -14.65 -1.34
N GLN A 395 3.58 -14.85 -1.37
CA GLN A 395 2.90 -15.75 -2.31
C GLN A 395 3.07 -15.39 -3.79
N TRP A 396 3.51 -14.17 -4.05
CA TRP A 396 3.66 -13.61 -5.39
C TRP A 396 5.02 -13.93 -6.04
N CYS A 397 6.03 -14.32 -5.25
CA CYS A 397 7.38 -14.57 -5.74
C CYS A 397 7.50 -15.72 -6.75
N GLU A 398 6.56 -16.69 -6.74
CA GLU A 398 6.48 -17.73 -7.79
C GLU A 398 6.12 -17.15 -9.17
N ASN A 399 5.47 -15.99 -9.22
CA ASN A 399 5.01 -15.34 -10.45
C ASN A 399 6.02 -14.32 -11.01
N ALA A 400 7.30 -14.42 -10.63
CA ALA A 400 8.38 -13.46 -10.96
C ALA A 400 8.80 -13.37 -12.46
N ARG A 401 7.86 -13.57 -13.39
CA ARG A 401 8.00 -13.25 -14.83
C ARG A 401 7.36 -11.92 -15.23
N GLY A 402 7.04 -11.08 -14.24
CA GLY A 402 6.52 -9.74 -14.44
C GLY A 402 5.51 -9.34 -13.38
N GLN A 403 5.34 -8.04 -13.24
CA GLN A 403 4.25 -7.43 -12.47
C GLN A 403 2.89 -7.96 -13.01
N THR A 404 1.88 -8.22 -12.15
CA THR A 404 0.55 -8.78 -12.57
C THR A 404 -0.68 -7.94 -12.19
N ASN A 405 -1.52 -7.65 -13.19
CA ASN A 405 -2.55 -6.60 -13.12
C ASN A 405 -3.80 -7.12 -12.38
N ALA A 406 -4.27 -6.47 -11.31
CA ALA A 406 -5.53 -6.91 -10.68
C ALA A 406 -6.68 -6.86 -11.68
N GLN A 407 -7.47 -7.92 -11.67
CA GLN A 407 -8.64 -8.07 -12.54
C GLN A 407 -9.93 -7.53 -11.91
N ARG A 408 -9.85 -7.05 -10.66
CA ARG A 408 -10.94 -6.52 -9.84
C ARG A 408 -10.41 -5.37 -8.97
N LEU A 409 -11.29 -4.48 -8.54
CA LEU A 409 -10.94 -3.41 -7.60
C LEU A 409 -10.40 -4.02 -6.31
N GLN A 410 -9.26 -3.51 -5.86
CA GLN A 410 -8.66 -3.88 -4.59
C GLN A 410 -8.76 -2.71 -3.62
N GLU A 411 -8.84 -3.01 -2.32
CA GLU A 411 -8.77 -2.03 -1.23
C GLU A 411 -7.91 -2.57 -0.10
N THR A 412 -7.27 -1.68 0.65
CA THR A 412 -6.55 -2.00 1.89
C THR A 412 -6.77 -0.95 2.96
N ALA A 413 -6.56 -1.35 4.22
CA ALA A 413 -6.76 -0.51 5.41
C ALA A 413 -5.41 -0.17 6.05
N LEU A 414 -5.09 1.13 6.07
CA LEU A 414 -3.83 1.70 6.54
C LEU A 414 -4.07 2.56 7.77
N ASP A 415 -3.13 2.56 8.70
CA ASP A 415 -3.20 3.41 9.88
C ASP A 415 -2.57 4.76 9.55
N ILE A 416 -3.26 5.84 9.92
CA ILE A 416 -2.74 7.20 9.81
C ILE A 416 -1.69 7.39 10.90
N LEU A 417 -0.49 7.81 10.52
CA LEU A 417 0.59 8.07 11.46
C LEU A 417 0.37 9.41 12.18
N THR A 418 0.85 9.51 13.41
CA THR A 418 0.96 10.82 14.08
C THR A 418 2.03 11.68 13.37
N PRO A 419 2.06 13.01 13.57
CA PRO A 419 3.12 13.86 12.99
C PRO A 419 4.53 13.44 13.41
N GLU A 420 4.69 12.92 14.64
CA GLU A 420 5.96 12.38 15.18
C GLU A 420 6.35 11.08 14.46
N GLU A 421 5.45 10.10 14.40
CA GLU A 421 5.66 8.84 13.68
C GLU A 421 5.93 9.07 12.18
N CYS A 422 5.21 10.01 11.56
CA CYS A 422 5.40 10.41 10.16
C CYS A 422 6.80 10.97 9.93
N GLN A 423 7.34 11.80 10.85
CA GLN A 423 8.72 12.27 10.76
C GLN A 423 9.74 11.12 10.94
N THR A 424 9.51 10.19 11.86
CA THR A 424 10.40 9.04 12.10
C THR A 424 10.44 8.09 10.91
N PHE A 425 9.30 7.51 10.50
CA PHE A 425 9.23 6.55 9.39
C PHE A 425 9.43 7.23 8.03
N GLY A 426 8.99 8.47 7.88
CA GLY A 426 9.15 9.27 6.66
C GLY A 426 10.47 10.04 6.56
N ALA A 427 11.44 9.84 7.47
CA ALA A 427 12.70 10.59 7.49
C ALA A 427 13.46 10.50 6.16
N SER A 428 13.51 9.32 5.54
CA SER A 428 14.17 9.09 4.24
C SER A 428 13.42 9.68 3.04
N LEU A 429 12.20 10.16 3.25
CA LEU A 429 11.30 10.71 2.24
C LEU A 429 11.13 12.23 2.35
N GLU A 430 11.63 12.88 3.41
CA GLU A 430 11.40 14.29 3.74
C GLU A 430 9.89 14.64 3.70
N VAL A 431 9.18 14.46 4.82
CA VAL A 431 7.70 14.57 4.88
C VAL A 431 7.22 15.76 5.70
N ASN A 432 6.23 16.50 5.19
CA ASN A 432 5.60 17.63 5.89
C ASN A 432 4.19 17.26 6.32
N ALA A 433 4.05 16.82 7.57
CA ALA A 433 2.78 16.41 8.17
C ALA A 433 1.67 17.49 8.16
N SER A 434 1.98 18.76 7.86
CA SER A 434 0.95 19.82 7.70
C SER A 434 0.27 19.85 6.33
N SER A 435 0.91 19.32 5.29
CA SER A 435 0.41 19.28 3.89
C SER A 435 0.35 17.86 3.30
N GLU A 436 0.92 16.88 4.01
CA GLU A 436 0.95 15.48 3.65
C GLU A 436 0.36 14.63 4.78
N ILE A 437 -0.09 13.43 4.44
CA ILE A 437 -0.48 12.37 5.37
C ILE A 437 0.44 11.18 5.10
N CYS A 438 1.17 10.74 6.13
CA CYS A 438 1.83 9.43 6.12
C CYS A 438 0.82 8.36 6.57
N THR A 439 0.77 7.24 5.86
CA THR A 439 0.04 6.05 6.32
C THR A 439 0.89 4.79 6.16
N GLY A 440 0.65 3.80 7.00
CA GLY A 440 1.19 2.46 6.84
C GLY A 440 0.42 1.48 7.71
N ARG A 441 0.50 0.19 7.39
CA ARG A 441 -0.12 -0.83 8.25
C ARG A 441 0.75 -1.07 9.48
N LYS A 442 0.27 -0.71 10.67
CA LYS A 442 0.97 -0.98 11.93
C LYS A 442 0.85 -2.47 12.27
N LYS A 443 1.99 -3.07 12.63
CA LYS A 443 2.10 -4.46 13.09
C LYS A 443 2.88 -4.51 14.40
N ASN A 444 2.36 -5.24 15.37
CA ASN A 444 3.06 -5.48 16.63
C ASN A 444 4.25 -6.41 16.38
N PHE A 445 5.32 -6.25 17.14
CA PHE A 445 6.45 -7.18 17.11
C PHE A 445 6.08 -8.52 17.76
N ASP A 446 6.49 -9.63 17.14
CA ASP A 446 6.31 -10.97 17.69
C ASP A 446 7.06 -11.16 19.01
N LEU A 447 6.57 -12.08 19.84
CA LEU A 447 7.25 -12.45 21.08
C LEU A 447 8.35 -13.48 20.83
N VAL A 448 9.58 -13.11 21.13
CA VAL A 448 10.71 -14.04 21.25
C VAL A 448 10.71 -14.63 22.66
N TYR A 449 10.71 -15.96 22.74
CA TYR A 449 10.87 -16.66 24.01
C TYR A 449 12.36 -16.92 24.25
N GLN A 450 12.82 -16.60 25.46
CA GLN A 450 14.21 -16.81 25.88
C GLN A 450 14.36 -18.14 26.62
N PHE A 451 15.23 -19.00 26.11
CA PHE A 451 15.57 -20.27 26.74
C PHE A 451 17.05 -20.31 27.14
N ARG A 452 17.34 -20.79 28.35
CA ARG A 452 18.71 -21.12 28.78
C ARG A 452 18.95 -22.63 28.83
N ARG A 453 20.13 -23.07 28.35
CA ARG A 453 20.64 -24.43 28.54
C ARG A 453 20.88 -24.70 30.05
N VAL A 454 20.18 -25.68 30.62
CA VAL A 454 20.28 -26.02 32.06
C VAL A 454 21.00 -27.33 32.36
N GLU A 455 21.21 -28.20 31.37
CA GLU A 455 21.94 -29.46 31.54
C GLU A 455 22.66 -29.86 30.24
N SER A 456 23.84 -30.47 30.37
CA SER A 456 24.65 -31.00 29.27
C SER A 456 24.85 -32.51 29.43
N GLY A 457 24.62 -33.29 28.37
CA GLY A 457 24.60 -34.76 28.43
C GLY A 457 23.92 -35.40 27.22
N ARG A 458 23.37 -36.61 27.35
CA ARG A 458 22.65 -37.36 26.28
C ARG A 458 21.27 -36.78 25.88
N GLY A 459 21.12 -35.46 26.01
CA GLY A 459 19.93 -34.68 25.67
C GLY A 459 19.97 -33.35 26.42
N MET A 460 20.24 -32.26 25.70
CA MET A 460 20.16 -30.91 26.30
C MET A 460 18.76 -30.68 26.87
N LYS A 461 18.71 -30.07 28.06
CA LYS A 461 17.49 -29.52 28.64
C LYS A 461 17.56 -28.00 28.60
N PHE A 462 16.42 -27.39 28.28
CA PHE A 462 16.24 -25.96 28.25
C PHE A 462 15.21 -25.54 29.31
N LYS A 463 15.33 -24.31 29.79
CA LYS A 463 14.35 -23.68 30.69
C LYS A 463 13.98 -22.32 30.11
N GLU A 464 12.69 -22.01 30.03
CA GLU A 464 12.20 -20.66 29.71
C GLU A 464 12.64 -19.70 30.84
N GLU A 465 13.19 -18.55 30.47
CA GLU A 465 13.66 -17.54 31.41
C GLU A 465 12.96 -16.19 31.26
N ALA A 466 12.61 -15.80 30.04
CA ALA A 466 11.95 -14.54 29.73
C ALA A 466 11.19 -14.61 28.40
N LYS A 467 10.42 -13.56 28.10
CA LYS A 467 9.83 -13.27 26.80
C LYS A 467 10.00 -11.78 26.53
N PHE A 468 10.33 -11.41 25.29
CA PHE A 468 10.52 -10.02 24.88
C PHE A 468 10.04 -9.83 23.44
N GLN A 469 9.81 -8.58 23.02
CA GLN A 469 9.41 -8.26 21.64
C GLN A 469 10.59 -8.39 20.68
N ASN A 470 10.38 -9.04 19.53
CA ASN A 470 11.33 -9.07 18.43
C ASN A 470 11.38 -7.70 17.74
N LYS A 471 12.17 -6.75 18.26
CA LYS A 471 12.32 -5.42 17.65
C LYS A 471 12.96 -5.42 16.24
N LEU A 472 13.29 -6.57 15.65
CA LEU A 472 13.84 -6.69 14.28
C LEU A 472 15.13 -5.86 14.05
N GLY A 473 15.90 -5.65 15.11
CA GLY A 473 17.13 -4.82 15.09
C GLY A 473 16.90 -3.31 15.27
N LEU A 474 15.66 -2.87 15.46
CA LEU A 474 15.32 -1.51 15.90
C LEU A 474 15.69 -1.31 17.38
N ALA A 475 15.78 -0.06 17.82
CA ALA A 475 16.14 0.28 19.19
C ALA A 475 14.96 0.07 20.18
N ASP A 476 15.26 -0.08 21.47
CA ASP A 476 14.22 -0.29 22.49
C ASP A 476 13.36 0.96 22.74
N ASP A 477 13.86 2.15 22.40
CA ASP A 477 13.14 3.43 22.41
C ASP A 477 12.35 3.72 21.12
N ASP A 478 12.53 2.92 20.06
CA ASP A 478 11.62 2.93 18.91
C ASP A 478 10.24 2.39 19.30
N HIS A 479 9.22 2.77 18.53
CA HIS A 479 7.80 2.44 18.73
C HIS A 479 7.53 0.95 19.04
N ASP A 480 6.38 0.63 19.65
CA ASP A 480 5.95 -0.75 19.96
C ASP A 480 5.39 -1.53 18.75
N PHE A 481 5.42 -0.91 17.57
CA PHE A 481 5.02 -1.47 16.28
C PHE A 481 6.04 -1.15 15.18
N TYR A 482 5.97 -1.89 14.07
CA TYR A 482 6.62 -1.57 12.80
C TYR A 482 5.56 -1.36 11.70
N LEU A 483 5.97 -0.83 10.54
CA LEU A 483 5.09 -0.70 9.37
C LEU A 483 5.43 -1.76 8.32
N GLY A 484 4.42 -2.29 7.64
CA GLY A 484 4.64 -3.07 6.41
C GLY A 484 3.48 -3.98 6.01
N GLY A 485 3.64 -4.60 4.85
CA GLY A 485 2.80 -5.66 4.31
C GLY A 485 1.60 -5.22 3.48
N THR A 486 1.29 -3.93 3.35
CA THR A 486 0.28 -3.44 2.39
C THR A 486 0.36 -1.91 2.24
N ASP A 487 0.09 -1.41 1.03
CA ASP A 487 0.00 0.01 0.66
C ASP A 487 -0.69 0.16 -0.71
N SER A 488 -0.97 1.39 -1.12
CA SER A 488 -1.12 1.77 -2.53
C SER A 488 0.16 1.55 -3.35
N CYS A 489 0.04 1.41 -4.67
CA CYS A 489 1.20 1.18 -5.53
C CYS A 489 1.03 1.74 -6.96
N GLN A 490 1.94 1.39 -7.86
CA GLN A 490 2.13 2.02 -9.18
C GLN A 490 0.88 1.94 -10.08
N GLY A 491 0.19 3.06 -10.23
CA GLY A 491 -1.09 3.17 -10.98
C GLY A 491 -2.27 3.60 -10.11
N ASP A 492 -2.14 3.58 -8.78
CA ASP A 492 -3.10 4.19 -7.85
C ASP A 492 -2.87 5.68 -7.68
N SER A 493 -1.73 6.20 -8.13
CA SER A 493 -1.38 7.62 -8.16
C SER A 493 -2.59 8.50 -8.48
N GLY A 494 -2.89 9.47 -7.62
CA GLY A 494 -4.09 10.30 -7.73
C GLY A 494 -5.38 9.69 -7.14
N GLY A 495 -5.37 8.43 -6.72
CA GLY A 495 -6.47 7.75 -6.07
C GLY A 495 -6.80 8.31 -4.67
N PRO A 496 -8.03 8.09 -4.18
CA PRO A 496 -8.47 8.59 -2.89
C PRO A 496 -7.87 7.80 -1.71
N LEU A 497 -7.33 8.52 -0.73
CA LEU A 497 -7.27 8.05 0.64
C LEU A 497 -8.60 8.39 1.32
N ILE A 498 -9.34 7.35 1.70
CA ILE A 498 -10.73 7.41 2.15
C ILE A 498 -10.78 7.25 3.67
N ARG A 499 -11.59 8.08 4.33
CA ARG A 499 -12.01 7.88 5.71
C ARG A 499 -13.51 7.66 5.77
N TRP A 500 -13.95 6.64 6.51
CA TRP A 500 -15.37 6.40 6.77
C TRP A 500 -15.78 7.10 8.06
N GLU A 501 -16.79 7.96 7.98
CA GLU A 501 -17.35 8.64 9.13
C GLU A 501 -18.82 8.29 9.35
N ARG A 502 -19.20 8.19 10.63
CA ARG A 502 -20.60 7.95 11.03
C ARG A 502 -21.37 9.26 11.00
N VAL A 503 -22.40 9.31 10.16
CA VAL A 503 -23.33 10.42 10.06
C VAL A 503 -24.71 9.95 10.53
N ASP A 504 -25.41 10.82 11.26
CA ASP A 504 -26.75 10.54 11.81
C ASP A 504 -26.79 9.26 12.67
N GLY A 505 -25.71 9.00 13.41
CA GLY A 505 -25.53 7.86 14.34
C GLY A 505 -25.43 6.46 13.72
N SER A 506 -25.78 6.30 12.44
CA SER A 506 -26.05 4.99 11.84
C SER A 506 -25.49 4.80 10.42
N ASN A 507 -25.45 5.86 9.61
CA ASN A 507 -25.01 5.78 8.23
C ASN A 507 -23.51 6.05 8.13
N LEU A 508 -22.79 5.32 7.27
CA LEU A 508 -21.40 5.65 6.94
C LEU A 508 -21.36 6.54 5.69
N ARG A 509 -20.52 7.58 5.70
CA ARG A 509 -20.12 8.32 4.49
C ARG A 509 -18.61 8.25 4.31
N ALA A 510 -18.18 8.04 3.07
CA ALA A 510 -16.78 8.15 2.68
C ALA A 510 -16.37 9.61 2.44
N TYR A 511 -15.27 10.02 3.06
CA TYR A 511 -14.61 11.30 2.85
C TYR A 511 -13.24 11.10 2.22
N ILE A 512 -12.87 11.93 1.24
CA ILE A 512 -11.49 11.99 0.75
C ILE A 512 -10.66 12.85 1.69
N ILE A 513 -9.69 12.25 2.37
CA ILE A 513 -8.77 12.94 3.28
C ILE A 513 -7.38 13.17 2.67
N GLY A 514 -7.03 12.38 1.64
CA GLY A 514 -5.79 12.54 0.90
C GLY A 514 -5.85 11.98 -0.51
N THR A 515 -4.79 12.24 -1.28
CA THR A 515 -4.61 11.78 -2.66
C THR A 515 -3.26 11.06 -2.78
N VAL A 516 -3.24 9.84 -3.33
CA VAL A 516 -2.01 9.02 -3.49
C VAL A 516 -0.96 9.83 -4.26
N SER A 517 0.23 10.01 -3.67
CA SER A 517 1.29 10.85 -4.26
C SER A 517 2.63 10.12 -4.44
N ARG A 518 3.26 9.62 -3.37
CA ARG A 518 4.64 9.11 -3.41
C ARG A 518 4.95 8.09 -2.31
N GLY A 519 6.01 7.31 -2.47
CA GLY A 519 6.50 6.30 -1.51
C GLY A 519 7.78 5.60 -2.00
N ILE A 520 8.39 4.74 -1.17
CA ILE A 520 9.55 3.91 -1.56
C ILE A 520 9.12 2.45 -1.66
N GLY A 521 8.89 1.99 -2.89
CA GLY A 521 8.15 0.76 -3.15
C GLY A 521 6.75 0.84 -2.52
N CYS A 522 6.21 -0.29 -2.10
CA CYS A 522 4.81 -0.39 -1.68
C CYS A 522 4.66 -1.43 -0.58
N GLY A 523 4.23 -1.02 0.62
CA GLY A 523 4.09 -1.92 1.77
C GLY A 523 5.42 -2.44 2.35
N ASN A 524 6.56 -1.84 1.99
CA ASN A 524 7.88 -2.26 2.49
C ASN A 524 8.03 -2.01 4.01
N PHE A 525 8.93 -2.77 4.64
CA PHE A 525 9.29 -2.62 6.05
C PHE A 525 9.66 -1.17 6.41
N ASN A 526 8.94 -0.60 7.38
CA ASN A 526 9.12 0.77 7.89
C ASN A 526 9.07 1.89 6.83
N GLN A 527 8.49 1.64 5.65
CA GLN A 527 8.26 2.65 4.62
C GLN A 527 6.77 3.07 4.61
N PRO A 528 6.44 4.34 4.90
CA PRO A 528 5.08 4.84 4.80
C PRO A 528 4.72 5.29 3.38
N GLY A 529 3.48 5.06 2.98
CA GLY A 529 2.86 5.69 1.81
C GLY A 529 2.52 7.16 2.12
N ILE A 530 2.81 8.06 1.18
CA ILE A 530 2.63 9.51 1.34
C ILE A 530 1.53 10.04 0.42
N PHE A 531 0.60 10.76 1.03
CA PHE A 531 -0.60 11.28 0.39
C PHE A 531 -0.64 12.80 0.52
N THR A 532 -0.99 13.52 -0.56
CA THR A 532 -1.26 14.96 -0.46
C THR A 532 -2.54 15.16 0.34
N ARG A 533 -2.47 15.92 1.44
CA ARG A 533 -3.55 16.12 2.40
C ARG A 533 -4.67 16.99 1.79
N THR A 534 -5.91 16.52 1.87
CA THR A 534 -7.07 17.24 1.29
C THR A 534 -7.45 18.46 2.12
N THR A 535 -7.40 18.37 3.46
CA THR A 535 -7.77 19.45 4.39
C THR A 535 -6.90 20.70 4.23
N SER A 536 -5.61 20.56 3.93
CA SER A 536 -4.70 21.69 3.65
C SER A 536 -4.96 22.40 2.32
N HIS A 537 -5.93 21.91 1.52
CA HIS A 537 -6.21 22.42 0.17
C HIS A 537 -7.69 22.74 -0.09
N LEU A 538 -8.56 22.71 0.93
CA LEU A 538 -10.01 22.94 0.80
C LEU A 538 -10.36 24.24 0.08
N ASP A 539 -9.75 25.37 0.45
CA ASP A 539 -10.03 26.68 -0.19
C ASP A 539 -9.84 26.63 -1.71
N TRP A 540 -8.75 26.01 -2.17
CA TRP A 540 -8.46 25.85 -3.60
C TRP A 540 -9.41 24.84 -4.26
N LEU A 541 -9.75 23.74 -3.60
CA LEU A 541 -10.72 22.78 -4.12
C LEU A 541 -12.08 23.45 -4.32
N TYR A 542 -12.61 24.08 -3.27
CA TYR A 542 -13.88 24.80 -3.31
C TYR A 542 -13.86 26.04 -4.21
N GLU A 543 -12.70 26.66 -4.43
CA GLU A 543 -12.58 27.70 -5.43
C GLU A 543 -12.80 27.18 -6.86
N ASN A 544 -12.29 25.99 -7.16
CA ASN A 544 -12.12 25.50 -8.53
C ASN A 544 -13.16 24.48 -9.00
N ILE A 545 -14.10 24.06 -8.13
CA ILE A 545 -15.18 23.13 -8.47
C ILE A 545 -16.59 23.75 -8.45
N LYS A 546 -16.71 25.08 -8.30
CA LYS A 546 -17.98 25.80 -8.03
C LYS A 546 -19.09 25.58 -9.06
N ASP A 547 -18.72 25.36 -10.33
CA ASP A 547 -19.65 25.12 -11.44
C ASP A 547 -19.97 23.63 -11.65
N GLY A 548 -19.39 22.73 -10.85
CA GLY A 548 -19.74 21.32 -10.82
C GLY A 548 -20.93 21.06 -9.90
N ASN A 549 -22.11 20.85 -10.50
CA ASN A 549 -23.33 20.55 -9.77
C ASN A 549 -23.32 19.15 -9.11
N CYS A 550 -24.21 18.96 -8.14
CA CYS A 550 -24.67 17.64 -7.69
C CYS A 550 -26.18 17.49 -7.98
#